data_AF-A0A9E8N2H8-F1
#
_entry.id   AF-A0A9E8N2H8-F1
#
_cell.length_a   1.000
_cell.length_b   1.000
_cell.length_c   1.000
_cell.angle_alpha   90.00
_cell.angle_beta   90.00
_cell.angle_gamma   90.00
#
_symmetry.space_group_name_H-M   'P 1'
#
loop_
_entity.id
_entity.type
_entity.pdbx_description
1 polymer ?
#
loop_
_entity_poly.entity_id
_entity_poly.type
_entity_poly.pdbx_seq_one_letter_code
_entity_poly.pdbx_strand_id
1 'polypeptide(L)'
;MNTNRKSPFLLNGVVANWVIGKTKGIWGLPLKGLTWDCAIAHLQELGFIAGSEVLAISGPKAHFRAVIGSARGVYFDTSPLWPFGRGREIYPVRIELTNIQDINQDWFNGPKGDLWRVPLQDVYFSKRSLYVLPPQSFKYPHVNQTTVFGTAPHSSGVPPTSVSDFISLEDGTAQAFSQFGFKIEQLGHKRPLERVPDGIGMLQRSLANYAKTLNASPYFVVWDCKYDCGPNGLKAADERAIKEYIETYAPTRKAEADAGVFWFLIVARDKAVADKVYSGVSQWTWVGECHRLGLRGLRVISLSTLLGLVKTRQSVVDTDDFLLSLLPREFAKPYLG
;
A
#
# COMPACT_ATOMS: atom_id res chain seq x y z
N MET A 1 -13.93 -28.49 -1.71
CA MET A 1 -13.02 -27.54 -2.38
C MET A 1 -11.94 -27.15 -1.39
N ASN A 2 -10.66 -27.16 -1.79
CA ASN A 2 -9.55 -26.84 -0.87
C ASN A 2 -9.43 -25.30 -0.77
N THR A 3 -10.12 -24.72 0.20
CA THR A 3 -10.35 -23.27 0.38
C THR A 3 -9.18 -22.49 1.01
N ASN A 4 -7.98 -23.09 1.07
CA ASN A 4 -6.82 -22.53 1.77
C ASN A 4 -5.60 -22.28 0.85
N ARG A 5 -5.80 -21.79 -0.37
CA ARG A 5 -4.63 -21.39 -1.20
C ARG A 5 -4.13 -20.02 -0.75
N LYS A 6 -3.12 -20.01 0.11
CA LYS A 6 -2.37 -18.80 0.48
C LYS A 6 -1.68 -18.23 -0.77
N SER A 7 -1.72 -16.90 -0.94
CA SER A 7 -0.98 -16.24 -2.01
C SER A 7 0.52 -16.53 -1.89
N PRO A 8 1.23 -16.84 -2.99
CA PRO A 8 2.68 -16.95 -2.93
C PRO A 8 3.31 -15.58 -2.73
N PHE A 9 4.44 -15.56 -2.03
CA PHE A 9 5.30 -14.39 -1.92
C PHE A 9 6.20 -14.27 -3.15
N LEU A 10 6.46 -13.06 -3.64
CA LEU A 10 7.28 -12.87 -4.83
C LEU A 10 8.63 -12.26 -4.44
N LEU A 11 9.69 -13.00 -4.72
CA LEU A 11 11.07 -12.63 -4.42
C LEU A 11 11.70 -11.96 -5.64
N ASN A 12 12.12 -10.69 -5.54
CA ASN A 12 12.58 -9.89 -6.67
C ASN A 12 14.04 -9.41 -6.55
N GLY A 13 14.65 -9.13 -7.71
CA GLY A 13 16.06 -8.77 -7.92
C GLY A 13 16.61 -9.31 -9.26
N VAL A 14 17.89 -9.71 -9.30
CA VAL A 14 18.62 -9.93 -10.56
C VAL A 14 18.92 -11.40 -10.86
N VAL A 15 19.01 -11.75 -12.15
CA VAL A 15 19.30 -13.12 -12.64
C VAL A 15 20.47 -13.80 -11.93
N ALA A 16 21.55 -13.07 -11.65
CA ALA A 16 22.73 -13.62 -10.96
C ALA A 16 22.41 -14.13 -9.55
N ASN A 17 21.53 -13.44 -8.82
CA ASN A 17 21.08 -13.92 -7.54
C ASN A 17 20.20 -15.18 -7.71
N TRP A 18 19.53 -15.37 -8.85
CA TRP A 18 18.55 -16.45 -8.99
C TRP A 18 19.25 -17.76 -9.21
N VAL A 19 20.34 -17.71 -9.98
CA VAL A 19 21.26 -18.83 -10.17
C VAL A 19 21.77 -19.31 -8.82
N ILE A 20 22.27 -18.39 -7.98
CA ILE A 20 22.77 -18.74 -6.65
C ILE A 20 21.65 -19.29 -5.78
N GLY A 21 20.49 -18.63 -5.73
CA GLY A 21 19.41 -19.05 -4.86
C GLY A 21 18.78 -20.37 -5.24
N LYS A 22 18.73 -20.69 -6.54
CA LYS A 22 18.34 -22.00 -7.05
C LYS A 22 19.38 -23.06 -6.74
N THR A 23 20.66 -22.82 -7.04
CA THR A 23 21.72 -23.82 -6.87
C THR A 23 21.99 -24.14 -5.41
N LYS A 24 21.90 -23.14 -4.52
CA LYS A 24 22.17 -23.31 -3.08
C LYS A 24 20.93 -23.50 -2.23
N GLY A 25 19.73 -23.37 -2.82
CA GLY A 25 18.47 -23.41 -2.07
C GLY A 25 18.34 -22.30 -1.03
N ILE A 26 18.87 -21.09 -1.33
CA ILE A 26 18.92 -19.99 -0.37
C ILE A 26 18.55 -18.67 -1.05
N TRP A 27 17.60 -17.93 -0.50
CA TRP A 27 17.40 -16.53 -0.84
C TRP A 27 17.95 -15.59 0.23
N GLY A 28 18.27 -14.36 -0.15
CA GLY A 28 18.79 -13.33 0.73
C GLY A 28 17.99 -12.03 0.62
N LEU A 29 17.69 -11.43 1.77
CA LEU A 29 17.10 -10.12 1.92
C LEU A 29 18.01 -9.22 2.77
N PRO A 30 18.05 -7.90 2.49
CA PRO A 30 18.93 -6.99 3.22
C PRO A 30 18.23 -6.41 4.46
N LEU A 31 18.95 -6.20 5.57
CA LEU A 31 18.38 -5.64 6.82
C LEU A 31 17.90 -4.18 6.71
N LYS A 32 18.59 -3.37 5.89
CA LYS A 32 18.24 -1.95 5.65
C LYS A 32 17.88 -1.11 6.89
N GLY A 33 18.72 -1.19 7.92
CA GLY A 33 18.54 -0.39 9.13
C GLY A 33 17.56 -1.00 10.15
N LEU A 34 16.93 -2.13 9.83
CA LEU A 34 16.27 -2.97 10.83
C LEU A 34 17.30 -3.82 11.57
N THR A 35 17.02 -4.12 12.84
CA THR A 35 17.69 -5.21 13.55
C THR A 35 17.14 -6.56 13.04
N TRP A 36 17.87 -7.64 13.31
CA TRP A 36 17.40 -8.99 12.98
C TRP A 36 16.02 -9.26 13.60
N ASP A 37 15.83 -8.95 14.88
CA ASP A 37 14.59 -9.21 15.60
C ASP A 37 13.40 -8.46 15.00
N CYS A 38 13.58 -7.20 14.59
CA CYS A 38 12.55 -6.44 13.88
C CYS A 38 12.24 -7.04 12.51
N ALA A 39 13.27 -7.47 11.77
CA ALA A 39 13.09 -8.02 10.44
C ALA A 39 12.36 -9.37 10.46
N ILE A 40 12.68 -10.25 11.42
CA ILE A 40 12.03 -11.55 11.54
C ILE A 40 10.59 -11.42 12.07
N ALA A 41 10.33 -10.55 13.05
CA ALA A 41 8.99 -10.30 13.55
C ALA A 41 8.06 -9.81 12.43
N HIS A 42 8.52 -8.83 11.64
CA HIS A 42 7.78 -8.30 10.50
C HIS A 42 7.45 -9.37 9.45
N LEU A 43 8.42 -10.24 9.11
CA LEU A 43 8.19 -11.35 8.19
C LEU A 43 7.18 -12.36 8.74
N GLN A 44 7.25 -12.68 10.04
CA GLN A 44 6.33 -13.60 10.69
C GLN A 44 4.90 -13.06 10.75
N GLU A 45 4.71 -11.77 11.06
CA GLU A 45 3.40 -11.11 11.07
C GLU A 45 2.70 -11.18 9.71
N LEU A 46 3.49 -11.11 8.62
CA LEU A 46 3.00 -11.25 7.25
C LEU A 46 2.72 -12.71 6.85
N GLY A 47 3.01 -13.69 7.71
CA GLY A 47 2.90 -15.11 7.39
C GLY A 47 4.03 -15.62 6.48
N PHE A 48 5.16 -14.92 6.41
CA PHE A 48 6.36 -15.36 5.69
C PHE A 48 7.17 -16.33 6.56
N ILE A 49 6.66 -17.56 6.66
CA ILE A 49 7.15 -18.62 7.55
C ILE A 49 7.48 -19.90 6.78
N ALA A 50 8.04 -20.90 7.46
CA ALA A 50 8.25 -22.23 6.88
C ALA A 50 6.95 -22.79 6.27
N GLY A 51 7.06 -23.38 5.08
CA GLY A 51 5.92 -23.89 4.31
C GLY A 51 5.25 -22.85 3.40
N SER A 52 5.59 -21.56 3.49
CA SER A 52 5.06 -20.55 2.56
C SER A 52 5.62 -20.74 1.15
N GLU A 53 4.76 -20.57 0.14
CA GLU A 53 5.18 -20.62 -1.27
C GLU A 53 5.85 -19.30 -1.69
N VAL A 54 6.91 -19.41 -2.49
CA VAL A 54 7.62 -18.27 -3.06
C VAL A 54 7.77 -18.39 -4.57
N LEU A 55 7.67 -17.26 -5.27
CA LEU A 55 7.87 -17.12 -6.70
C LEU A 55 9.02 -16.13 -6.95
N ALA A 56 10.15 -16.61 -7.48
CA ALA A 56 11.25 -15.74 -7.84
C ALA A 56 10.97 -15.03 -9.17
N ILE A 57 11.02 -13.70 -9.16
CA ILE A 57 10.65 -12.86 -10.31
C ILE A 57 11.76 -11.87 -10.68
N SER A 58 11.81 -11.49 -11.96
CA SER A 58 12.56 -10.34 -12.47
C SER A 58 11.62 -9.52 -13.34
N GLY A 59 10.96 -8.54 -12.74
CA GLY A 59 9.89 -7.83 -13.40
C GLY A 59 8.70 -8.73 -13.72
N PRO A 60 8.15 -8.70 -14.96
CA PRO A 60 7.01 -9.54 -15.34
C PRO A 60 7.34 -11.03 -15.50
N LYS A 61 8.63 -11.40 -15.46
CA LYS A 61 9.09 -12.77 -15.67
C LYS A 61 9.25 -13.52 -14.35
N ALA A 62 8.68 -14.72 -14.27
CA ALA A 62 8.88 -15.67 -13.18
C ALA A 62 9.93 -16.71 -13.59
N HIS A 63 10.90 -16.93 -12.71
CA HIS A 63 12.04 -17.82 -12.98
C HIS A 63 11.82 -19.20 -12.38
N PHE A 64 11.53 -19.26 -11.09
CA PHE A 64 11.26 -20.50 -10.39
C PHE A 64 10.27 -20.28 -9.25
N ARG A 65 9.64 -21.37 -8.80
CA ARG A 65 8.87 -21.44 -7.56
C ARG A 65 9.61 -22.30 -6.55
N ALA A 66 9.43 -21.99 -5.27
CA ALA A 66 9.93 -22.81 -4.18
C ALA A 66 8.99 -22.74 -2.98
N VAL A 67 9.32 -23.49 -1.93
CA VAL A 67 8.68 -23.43 -0.62
C VAL A 67 9.74 -23.06 0.41
N ILE A 68 9.38 -22.28 1.43
CA ILE A 68 10.29 -21.99 2.53
C ILE A 68 10.52 -23.26 3.35
N GLY A 69 11.78 -23.67 3.47
CA GLY A 69 12.20 -24.89 4.17
C GLY A 69 11.80 -24.90 5.65
N SER A 70 11.53 -26.08 6.20
CA SER A 70 11.20 -26.25 7.62
C SER A 70 12.42 -26.41 8.52
N ALA A 71 13.60 -26.72 7.96
CA ALA A 71 14.80 -26.99 8.76
C ALA A 71 15.41 -25.70 9.33
N ARG A 72 15.48 -24.64 8.51
CA ARG A 72 15.98 -23.32 8.93
C ARG A 72 14.98 -22.19 8.70
N GLY A 73 14.06 -22.36 7.75
CA GLY A 73 13.08 -21.32 7.41
C GLY A 73 13.75 -19.99 7.07
N VAL A 74 13.42 -18.96 7.84
CA VAL A 74 14.07 -17.65 7.77
C VAL A 74 15.10 -17.54 8.90
N TYR A 75 16.36 -17.25 8.56
CA TYR A 75 17.47 -17.21 9.50
C TYR A 75 18.45 -16.08 9.19
N PHE A 76 19.34 -15.79 10.14
CA PHE A 76 20.34 -14.73 10.01
C PHE A 76 21.73 -15.31 9.79
N ASP A 77 22.45 -14.86 8.75
CA ASP A 77 23.82 -15.27 8.47
C ASP A 77 24.57 -14.21 7.64
N THR A 78 25.68 -13.71 8.18
CA THR A 78 26.52 -12.65 7.60
C THR A 78 27.72 -13.18 6.83
N SER A 79 27.85 -14.49 6.65
CA SER A 79 28.90 -15.05 5.78
C SER A 79 28.68 -14.58 4.33
N PRO A 80 29.73 -14.17 3.58
CA PRO A 80 29.55 -13.71 2.22
C PRO A 80 29.04 -14.81 1.29
N LEU A 81 27.84 -14.62 0.73
CA LEU A 81 27.20 -15.55 -0.20
C LEU A 81 27.02 -14.96 -1.60
N TRP A 82 26.73 -13.66 -1.67
CA TRP A 82 26.36 -12.97 -2.91
C TRP A 82 27.54 -12.22 -3.54
N PRO A 83 27.67 -12.23 -4.88
CA PRO A 83 28.85 -11.69 -5.57
C PRO A 83 28.93 -10.15 -5.53
N PHE A 84 27.84 -9.47 -5.17
CA PHE A 84 27.71 -8.02 -5.24
C PHE A 84 28.26 -7.26 -4.03
N GLY A 85 28.71 -7.98 -3.00
CA GLY A 85 29.07 -7.42 -1.70
C GLY A 85 30.47 -6.82 -1.56
N ARG A 86 31.34 -6.91 -2.58
CA ARG A 86 32.78 -6.56 -2.47
C ARG A 86 33.44 -7.14 -1.19
N GLY A 87 33.13 -8.40 -0.87
CA GLY A 87 33.63 -9.09 0.33
C GLY A 87 32.80 -8.90 1.62
N ARG A 88 31.71 -8.10 1.59
CA ARG A 88 30.76 -7.95 2.70
C ARG A 88 29.42 -8.58 2.35
N GLU A 89 28.79 -9.28 3.29
CA GLU A 89 27.42 -9.76 3.09
C GLU A 89 26.44 -8.59 3.14
N ILE A 90 25.58 -8.49 2.13
CA ILE A 90 24.59 -7.41 1.97
C ILE A 90 23.14 -7.90 2.08
N TYR A 91 22.94 -9.21 2.12
CA TYR A 91 21.66 -9.90 2.25
C TYR A 91 21.68 -10.94 3.41
N PRO A 92 21.90 -10.49 4.66
CA PRO A 92 22.11 -11.40 5.78
C PRO A 92 20.82 -12.08 6.30
N VAL A 93 19.63 -11.60 5.91
CA VAL A 93 18.37 -12.30 6.19
C VAL A 93 18.17 -13.36 5.13
N ARG A 94 18.36 -14.63 5.50
CA ARG A 94 18.34 -15.75 4.58
C ARG A 94 17.08 -16.57 4.71
N ILE A 95 16.70 -17.16 3.58
CA ILE A 95 15.51 -17.99 3.46
C ILE A 95 15.96 -19.30 2.84
N GLU A 96 15.78 -20.40 3.56
CA GLU A 96 15.96 -21.72 3.00
C GLU A 96 14.83 -22.04 2.03
N LEU A 97 15.17 -22.48 0.82
CA LEU A 97 14.25 -22.82 -0.24
C LEU A 97 14.29 -24.32 -0.52
N THR A 98 13.13 -24.96 -0.52
CA THR A 98 12.92 -26.36 -0.88
C THR A 98 11.93 -26.46 -2.04
N ASN A 99 11.78 -27.66 -2.62
CA ASN A 99 10.84 -27.92 -3.72
C ASN A 99 10.97 -26.93 -4.89
N ILE A 100 12.21 -26.63 -5.29
CA ILE A 100 12.49 -25.63 -6.31
C ILE A 100 12.09 -26.16 -7.68
N GLN A 101 11.16 -25.49 -8.34
CA GLN A 101 10.65 -25.82 -9.67
C GLN A 101 10.89 -24.68 -10.64
N ASP A 102 11.53 -24.96 -11.77
CA ASP A 102 11.67 -23.99 -12.85
C ASP A 102 10.33 -23.65 -13.49
N ILE A 103 10.12 -22.36 -13.75
CA ILE A 103 8.94 -21.83 -14.42
C ILE A 103 9.36 -21.19 -15.74
N ASN A 104 10.24 -20.18 -15.69
CA ASN A 104 10.72 -19.41 -16.84
C ASN A 104 9.61 -18.87 -17.77
N GLN A 105 8.51 -18.40 -17.21
CA GLN A 105 7.35 -17.84 -17.93
C GLN A 105 6.98 -16.47 -17.38
N ASP A 106 6.27 -15.68 -18.18
CA ASP A 106 5.72 -14.41 -17.71
C ASP A 106 4.54 -14.65 -16.78
N TRP A 107 4.63 -14.12 -15.56
CA TRP A 107 3.53 -14.13 -14.60
C TRP A 107 2.63 -12.91 -14.80
N PHE A 108 3.10 -11.89 -15.53
CA PHE A 108 2.35 -10.68 -15.87
C PHE A 108 2.48 -10.35 -17.36
N ASN A 109 1.35 -10.38 -18.09
CA ASN A 109 1.27 -10.20 -19.54
C ASN A 109 0.75 -8.80 -19.94
N GLY A 110 0.86 -7.81 -19.05
CA GLY A 110 0.37 -6.45 -19.29
C GLY A 110 1.33 -5.60 -20.13
N PRO A 111 0.98 -4.32 -20.36
CA PRO A 111 1.82 -3.43 -21.16
C PRO A 111 3.24 -3.28 -20.57
N LYS A 112 4.21 -3.01 -21.45
CA LYS A 112 5.63 -2.87 -21.07
C LYS A 112 5.84 -1.73 -20.05
N GLY A 113 6.87 -1.85 -19.22
CA GLY A 113 7.23 -0.87 -18.19
C GLY A 113 6.99 -1.41 -16.78
N ASP A 114 6.82 -0.53 -15.81
CA ASP A 114 6.70 -0.89 -14.37
C ASP A 114 5.27 -1.31 -13.96
N LEU A 115 4.33 -1.47 -14.91
CA LEU A 115 2.93 -1.79 -14.63
C LEU A 115 2.71 -3.18 -14.01
N TRP A 116 3.66 -4.10 -14.17
CA TRP A 116 3.64 -5.39 -13.48
C TRP A 116 3.67 -5.25 -11.95
N ARG A 117 4.08 -4.10 -11.42
CA ARG A 117 4.09 -3.84 -9.97
C ARG A 117 2.73 -3.41 -9.43
N VAL A 118 1.82 -2.93 -10.27
CA VAL A 118 0.49 -2.47 -9.86
C VAL A 118 -0.28 -3.53 -9.06
N PRO A 119 -0.28 -4.82 -9.46
CA PRO A 119 -0.92 -5.87 -8.66
C PRO A 119 -0.10 -6.31 -7.43
N LEU A 120 1.09 -5.77 -7.17
CA LEU A 120 1.97 -6.22 -6.07
C LEU A 120 1.97 -5.23 -4.90
N GLN A 121 2.02 -5.78 -3.69
CA GLN A 121 2.34 -5.03 -2.47
C GLN A 121 3.78 -5.32 -2.07
N ASP A 122 4.64 -4.31 -1.93
CA ASP A 122 5.98 -4.47 -1.37
C ASP A 122 5.86 -4.61 0.14
N VAL A 123 6.31 -5.74 0.68
CA VAL A 123 6.09 -6.09 2.09
C VAL A 123 7.37 -6.14 2.90
N TYR A 124 8.54 -5.94 2.28
CA TYR A 124 9.82 -5.90 2.97
C TYR A 124 10.54 -4.55 2.79
N PHE A 125 9.89 -3.59 2.12
CA PHE A 125 10.22 -2.16 2.04
C PHE A 125 11.64 -1.84 1.62
N SER A 126 12.29 -2.83 1.01
CA SER A 126 13.72 -2.88 0.90
C SER A 126 14.12 -3.11 -0.54
N LYS A 127 14.23 -2.02 -1.32
CA LYS A 127 14.75 -2.08 -2.69
C LYS A 127 13.89 -3.01 -3.54
N ARG A 128 12.58 -3.08 -3.23
CA ARG A 128 11.63 -3.83 -4.04
C ARG A 128 11.98 -5.33 -4.07
N SER A 129 12.36 -5.91 -2.92
CA SER A 129 12.95 -7.27 -2.84
C SER A 129 11.97 -8.39 -2.52
N LEU A 130 10.86 -8.10 -1.83
CA LEU A 130 9.85 -9.07 -1.46
C LEU A 130 8.47 -8.45 -1.60
N TYR A 131 7.60 -9.14 -2.30
CA TYR A 131 6.25 -8.72 -2.60
C TYR A 131 5.23 -9.78 -2.18
N VAL A 132 3.98 -9.36 -2.07
CA VAL A 132 2.81 -10.24 -2.02
C VAL A 132 1.88 -9.87 -3.15
N LEU A 133 1.24 -10.88 -3.75
CA LEU A 133 0.04 -10.71 -4.56
C LEU A 133 -1.17 -10.72 -3.62
N PRO A 134 -1.73 -9.55 -3.25
CA PRO A 134 -2.88 -9.52 -2.37
C PRO A 134 -4.10 -10.16 -3.07
N PRO A 135 -5.10 -10.66 -2.33
CA PRO A 135 -6.20 -11.44 -2.89
C PRO A 135 -6.99 -10.75 -4.01
N GLN A 136 -7.13 -9.43 -3.94
CA GLN A 136 -7.75 -8.61 -4.99
C GLN A 136 -6.97 -8.62 -6.32
N SER A 137 -5.67 -8.89 -6.27
CA SER A 137 -4.79 -8.87 -7.44
C SER A 137 -5.07 -10.01 -8.43
N PHE A 138 -5.82 -11.03 -8.01
CA PHE A 138 -6.22 -12.13 -8.90
C PHE A 138 -7.23 -11.71 -9.97
N LYS A 139 -7.90 -10.58 -9.77
CA LYS A 139 -8.82 -10.01 -10.77
C LYS A 139 -8.10 -9.16 -11.82
N TYR A 140 -6.79 -8.96 -11.71
CA TYR A 140 -6.05 -8.20 -12.71
C TYR A 140 -5.95 -9.02 -14.00
N PRO A 141 -6.43 -8.47 -15.14
CA PRO A 141 -6.55 -9.22 -16.39
C PRO A 141 -5.20 -9.66 -16.97
N HIS A 142 -4.12 -9.07 -16.48
CA HIS A 142 -2.76 -9.33 -16.94
C HIS A 142 -2.00 -10.32 -16.06
N VAL A 143 -2.55 -10.75 -14.91
CA VAL A 143 -1.88 -11.73 -14.04
C VAL A 143 -2.14 -13.14 -14.54
N ASN A 144 -1.08 -13.86 -14.89
CA ASN A 144 -1.15 -15.26 -15.29
C ASN A 144 -1.30 -16.17 -14.06
N GLN A 145 -2.55 -16.54 -13.78
CA GLN A 145 -2.92 -17.38 -12.64
C GLN A 145 -2.21 -18.74 -12.65
N THR A 146 -1.98 -19.32 -13.82
CA THR A 146 -1.29 -20.61 -13.93
C THR A 146 0.18 -20.49 -13.55
N THR A 147 0.85 -19.42 -13.94
CA THR A 147 2.24 -19.16 -13.55
C THR A 147 2.35 -18.84 -12.06
N VAL A 148 1.41 -18.08 -11.50
CA VAL A 148 1.39 -17.71 -10.07
C VAL A 148 1.04 -18.90 -9.17
N PHE A 149 0.08 -19.74 -9.56
CA PHE A 149 -0.48 -20.80 -8.69
C PHE A 149 -0.20 -22.22 -9.13
N GLY A 150 0.28 -22.44 -10.35
CA GLY A 150 0.72 -23.76 -10.81
C GLY A 150 -0.44 -24.66 -11.26
N THR A 151 -1.62 -24.11 -11.55
CA THR A 151 -2.77 -24.86 -12.06
C THR A 151 -3.38 -24.18 -13.29
N ALA A 152 -3.74 -24.97 -14.30
CA ALA A 152 -4.46 -24.53 -15.50
C ALA A 152 -5.80 -23.85 -15.13
N PRO A 153 -6.29 -22.88 -15.93
CA PRO A 153 -7.51 -22.16 -15.62
C PRO A 153 -8.73 -23.08 -15.78
N HIS A 154 -9.38 -23.45 -14.69
CA HIS A 154 -10.72 -24.03 -14.75
C HIS A 154 -11.78 -22.92 -14.80
N SER A 155 -12.63 -23.08 -15.80
CA SER A 155 -13.80 -22.30 -16.16
C SER A 155 -14.87 -22.22 -15.06
N SER A 156 -15.49 -21.04 -15.00
CA SER A 156 -16.87 -20.74 -14.55
C SER A 156 -17.32 -21.22 -13.17
N GLY A 157 -17.49 -20.26 -12.25
CA GLY A 157 -18.28 -20.42 -11.03
C GLY A 157 -18.57 -19.07 -10.38
N VAL A 158 -19.86 -18.73 -10.29
CA VAL A 158 -20.51 -17.55 -9.68
C VAL A 158 -19.91 -17.19 -8.30
N PRO A 159 -19.83 -15.89 -7.94
CA PRO A 159 -18.99 -15.44 -6.83
C PRO A 159 -19.57 -15.83 -5.47
N PRO A 160 -18.74 -16.34 -4.53
CA PRO A 160 -19.11 -16.32 -3.13
C PRO A 160 -18.92 -14.91 -2.59
N THR A 161 -20.03 -14.30 -2.20
CA THR A 161 -20.15 -13.18 -1.28
C THR A 161 -19.58 -13.60 0.08
N SER A 162 -18.32 -13.23 0.36
CA SER A 162 -17.78 -12.81 1.66
C SER A 162 -16.25 -12.93 1.61
N VAL A 163 -15.56 -11.79 1.53
CA VAL A 163 -14.11 -11.71 1.74
C VAL A 163 -13.85 -10.55 2.69
N SER A 164 -13.32 -10.85 3.86
CA SER A 164 -12.64 -9.86 4.70
C SER A 164 -11.24 -10.38 5.02
N ASP A 165 -10.35 -10.30 4.03
CA ASP A 165 -8.91 -10.32 4.29
C ASP A 165 -8.56 -8.94 4.85
N PHE A 166 -7.95 -8.89 6.04
CA PHE A 166 -7.64 -7.66 6.75
C PHE A 166 -6.58 -6.84 6.01
N ILE A 167 -7.01 -5.99 5.07
CA ILE A 167 -6.24 -4.83 4.64
C ILE A 167 -6.15 -3.90 5.86
N SER A 168 -4.95 -3.50 6.27
CA SER A 168 -4.78 -2.50 7.33
C SER A 168 -5.53 -1.23 6.92
N LEU A 169 -6.10 -0.50 7.88
CA LEU A 169 -6.88 0.70 7.57
C LEU A 169 -6.06 1.74 6.79
N GLU A 170 -4.78 1.85 7.12
CA GLU A 170 -3.81 2.72 6.47
C GLU A 170 -3.50 2.28 5.03
N ASP A 171 -3.36 0.98 4.78
CA ASP A 171 -3.12 0.44 3.43
C ASP A 171 -4.36 0.59 2.54
N GLY A 172 -5.55 0.34 3.09
CA GLY A 172 -6.80 0.55 2.36
C GLY A 172 -6.99 2.01 1.95
N THR A 173 -6.59 2.92 2.84
CA THR A 173 -6.64 4.37 2.60
C THR A 173 -5.64 4.79 1.53
N ALA A 174 -4.38 4.36 1.65
CA ALA A 174 -3.34 4.63 0.67
C ALA A 174 -3.71 4.08 -0.72
N GLN A 175 -4.27 2.88 -0.77
CA GLN A 175 -4.75 2.26 -2.00
C GLN A 175 -5.87 3.09 -2.65
N ALA A 176 -6.81 3.61 -1.86
CA ALA A 176 -7.89 4.45 -2.37
C ALA A 176 -7.35 5.75 -2.99
N PHE A 177 -6.46 6.47 -2.29
CA PHE A 177 -5.85 7.69 -2.83
C PHE A 177 -4.98 7.43 -4.06
N SER A 178 -4.25 6.32 -4.11
CA SER A 178 -3.51 5.94 -5.31
C SER A 178 -4.43 5.72 -6.52
N GLN A 179 -5.63 5.17 -6.31
CA GLN A 179 -6.63 4.97 -7.38
C GLN A 179 -7.29 6.27 -7.85
N PHE A 180 -7.28 7.31 -7.01
CA PHE A 180 -7.62 8.69 -7.39
C PHE A 180 -6.48 9.42 -8.10
N GLY A 181 -5.29 8.81 -8.24
CA GLY A 181 -4.15 9.38 -8.95
C GLY A 181 -3.21 10.22 -8.10
N PHE A 182 -3.34 10.18 -6.77
CA PHE A 182 -2.39 10.84 -5.87
C PHE A 182 -1.07 10.05 -5.81
N LYS A 183 0.03 10.79 -5.69
CA LYS A 183 1.30 10.28 -5.20
C LYS A 183 1.23 10.17 -3.67
N ILE A 184 1.43 8.96 -3.17
CA ILE A 184 1.23 8.62 -1.76
C ILE A 184 2.57 8.58 -1.02
N GLU A 185 2.61 9.16 0.17
CA GLU A 185 3.65 9.00 1.17
C GLU A 185 3.00 8.52 2.48
N GLN A 186 3.09 7.22 2.77
CA GLN A 186 2.74 6.68 4.09
C GLN A 186 3.85 7.02 5.09
N LEU A 187 3.46 7.44 6.29
CA LEU A 187 4.31 8.08 7.29
C LEU A 187 4.17 7.44 8.68
N GLY A 188 3.00 6.91 9.04
CA GLY A 188 2.73 6.33 10.37
C GLY A 188 3.74 5.26 10.80
N HIS A 189 4.21 4.44 9.86
CA HIS A 189 5.22 3.40 10.13
C HIS A 189 6.68 3.88 10.10
N LYS A 190 6.96 5.12 9.67
CA LYS A 190 8.33 5.56 9.34
C LYS A 190 9.06 6.28 10.48
N ARG A 191 8.36 6.74 11.51
CA ARG A 191 8.96 7.53 12.61
C ARG A 191 8.25 7.29 13.95
N PRO A 192 8.50 6.16 14.64
CA PRO A 192 7.81 5.81 15.89
C PRO A 192 8.03 6.79 17.06
N LEU A 193 8.96 7.74 16.93
CA LEU A 193 9.27 8.77 17.92
C LEU A 193 8.78 10.18 17.52
N GLU A 194 8.21 10.34 16.32
CA GLU A 194 7.69 11.61 15.85
C GLU A 194 6.17 11.53 15.69
N ARG A 195 5.47 12.60 16.09
CA ARG A 195 4.04 12.74 15.83
C ARG A 195 3.86 13.12 14.37
N VAL A 196 3.66 12.11 13.52
CA VAL A 196 3.36 12.27 12.10
C VAL A 196 1.99 11.68 11.76
N PRO A 197 1.28 12.23 10.76
CA PRO A 197 0.05 11.62 10.26
C PRO A 197 0.35 10.26 9.63
N ASP A 198 -0.67 9.43 9.42
CA ASP A 198 -0.50 8.12 8.78
C ASP A 198 -0.07 8.23 7.32
N GLY A 199 -0.47 9.29 6.63
CA GLY A 199 0.19 9.66 5.40
C GLY A 199 -0.33 10.89 4.67
N ILE A 200 0.24 11.10 3.49
CA ILE A 200 -0.01 12.24 2.62
C ILE A 200 -0.26 11.78 1.18
N GLY A 201 -1.29 12.34 0.55
CA GLY A 201 -1.61 12.20 -0.86
C GLY A 201 -1.40 13.52 -1.57
N MET A 202 -0.41 13.58 -2.46
CA MET A 202 -0.11 14.75 -3.28
C MET A 202 -0.60 14.53 -4.71
N LEU A 203 -1.16 15.56 -5.34
CA LEU A 203 -1.43 15.50 -6.77
C LEU A 203 -0.11 15.36 -7.54
N GLN A 204 -0.09 14.52 -8.58
CA GLN A 204 1.04 14.47 -9.48
C GLN A 204 1.20 15.81 -10.21
N ARG A 205 2.43 16.16 -10.63
CA ARG A 205 2.72 17.44 -11.29
C ARG A 205 1.85 17.70 -12.52
N SER A 206 1.54 16.66 -13.29
CA SER A 206 0.63 16.71 -14.44
C SER A 206 -0.79 17.13 -14.01
N LEU A 207 -1.33 16.52 -12.96
CA LEU A 207 -2.66 16.84 -12.42
C LEU A 207 -2.70 18.21 -11.74
N ALA A 208 -1.63 18.61 -11.05
CA ALA A 208 -1.52 19.93 -10.45
C ALA A 208 -1.47 21.04 -11.52
N ASN A 209 -0.71 20.84 -12.60
CA ASN A 209 -0.66 21.77 -13.73
C ASN A 209 -2.01 21.85 -14.44
N TYR A 210 -2.69 20.71 -14.62
CA TYR A 210 -4.02 20.67 -15.19
C TYR A 210 -5.07 21.36 -14.31
N ALA A 211 -5.01 21.20 -12.99
CA ALA A 211 -5.88 21.95 -12.08
C ALA A 211 -5.70 23.47 -12.27
N LYS A 212 -4.44 23.93 -12.41
CA LYS A 212 -4.14 25.36 -12.68
C LYS A 212 -4.75 25.83 -14.02
N THR A 213 -4.76 25.01 -15.07
CA THR A 213 -5.41 25.38 -16.35
C THR A 213 -6.93 25.53 -16.23
N LEU A 214 -7.53 24.90 -15.23
CA LEU A 214 -8.96 24.98 -14.93
C LEU A 214 -9.31 26.04 -13.87
N ASN A 215 -8.35 26.91 -13.56
CA ASN A 215 -8.46 27.90 -12.49
C ASN A 215 -8.78 27.27 -11.11
N ALA A 216 -8.41 25.99 -10.93
CA ALA A 216 -8.52 25.28 -9.67
C ALA A 216 -7.18 25.32 -8.93
N SER A 217 -7.22 25.52 -7.61
CA SER A 217 -6.01 25.48 -6.80
C SER A 217 -5.54 24.03 -6.60
N PRO A 218 -4.27 23.69 -6.89
CA PRO A 218 -3.73 22.39 -6.51
C PRO A 218 -3.77 22.25 -4.98
N TYR A 219 -4.10 21.05 -4.53
CA TYR A 219 -4.17 20.70 -3.12
C TYR A 219 -3.51 19.35 -2.87
N PHE A 220 -3.26 19.06 -1.60
CA PHE A 220 -2.89 17.73 -1.13
C PHE A 220 -3.78 17.33 0.05
N VAL A 221 -3.73 16.05 0.39
CA VAL A 221 -4.50 15.46 1.47
C VAL A 221 -3.53 14.93 2.51
N VAL A 222 -3.76 15.28 3.78
CA VAL A 222 -3.16 14.62 4.94
C VAL A 222 -4.23 13.70 5.52
N TRP A 223 -3.87 12.46 5.88
CA TRP A 223 -4.82 11.59 6.56
C TRP A 223 -4.26 10.93 7.82
N ASP A 224 -5.19 10.58 8.70
CA ASP A 224 -4.98 9.80 9.91
C ASP A 224 -6.08 8.73 9.98
N CYS A 225 -5.73 7.52 10.36
CA CYS A 225 -6.57 6.35 10.35
C CYS A 225 -7.00 6.00 11.78
N LYS A 226 -8.29 5.69 11.95
CA LYS A 226 -8.86 5.32 13.25
C LYS A 226 -9.59 4.00 13.17
N TYR A 227 -8.95 2.97 13.74
CA TYR A 227 -9.51 1.63 13.76
C TYR A 227 -10.70 1.51 14.72
N ASP A 228 -10.58 2.16 15.87
CA ASP A 228 -11.62 2.22 16.89
C ASP A 228 -11.51 3.53 17.68
N CYS A 229 -12.56 3.88 18.41
CA CYS A 229 -12.58 5.02 19.32
C CYS A 229 -13.42 4.68 20.56
N GLY A 230 -13.18 5.38 21.66
CA GLY A 230 -13.96 5.18 22.88
C GLY A 230 -15.44 5.50 22.66
N PRO A 231 -16.31 5.23 23.65
CA PRO A 231 -17.73 5.59 23.57
C PRO A 231 -17.94 7.10 23.34
N ASN A 232 -16.97 7.93 23.74
CA ASN A 232 -17.00 9.39 23.60
C ASN A 232 -16.22 9.90 22.37
N GLY A 233 -15.88 9.04 21.40
CA GLY A 233 -15.12 9.42 20.22
C GLY A 233 -13.61 9.46 20.44
N LEU A 234 -12.93 10.40 19.77
CA LEU A 234 -11.48 10.57 19.83
C LEU A 234 -11.01 10.98 21.23
N LYS A 235 -9.83 10.51 21.64
CA LYS A 235 -9.23 10.92 22.92
C LYS A 235 -8.59 12.31 22.77
N ALA A 236 -8.42 13.04 23.87
CA ALA A 236 -7.68 14.31 23.87
C ALA A 236 -6.23 14.19 23.35
N ALA A 237 -5.65 12.99 23.38
CA ALA A 237 -4.36 12.72 22.76
C ALA A 237 -4.44 12.76 21.22
N ASP A 238 -5.50 12.19 20.63
CA ASP A 238 -5.73 12.20 19.18
C ASP A 238 -6.00 13.62 18.67
N GLU A 239 -6.80 14.41 19.39
CA GLU A 239 -7.06 15.82 19.05
C GLU A 239 -5.76 16.63 19.03
N ARG A 240 -4.93 16.50 20.07
CA ARG A 240 -3.62 17.18 20.13
C ARG A 240 -2.71 16.78 18.99
N ALA A 241 -2.65 15.48 18.65
CA ALA A 241 -1.84 14.99 17.54
C ALA A 241 -2.33 15.55 16.19
N ILE A 242 -3.63 15.49 15.92
CA ILE A 242 -4.21 16.01 14.67
C ILE A 242 -4.00 17.52 14.55
N LYS A 243 -4.16 18.27 15.64
CA LYS A 243 -3.86 19.70 15.68
C LYS A 243 -2.38 19.97 15.34
N GLU A 244 -1.46 19.21 15.93
CA GLU A 244 -0.02 19.31 15.66
C GLU A 244 0.32 19.00 14.19
N TYR A 245 -0.36 18.02 13.57
CA TYR A 245 -0.19 17.73 12.15
C TYR A 245 -0.63 18.91 11.27
N ILE A 246 -1.75 19.56 11.62
CA ILE A 246 -2.29 20.69 10.86
C ILE A 246 -1.45 21.95 11.05
N GLU A 247 -0.95 22.20 12.26
CA GLU A 247 -0.20 23.43 12.59
C GLU A 247 1.27 23.37 12.18
N THR A 248 1.87 22.18 12.22
CA THR A 248 3.33 22.03 12.04
C THR A 248 3.67 21.26 10.77
N TYR A 249 2.99 20.14 10.53
CA TYR A 249 3.37 19.22 9.47
C TYR A 249 2.84 19.64 8.09
N ALA A 250 1.54 19.94 8.01
CA ALA A 250 0.88 20.30 6.76
C ALA A 250 1.45 21.57 6.11
N PRO A 251 1.77 22.67 6.84
CA PRO A 251 2.35 23.86 6.21
C PRO A 251 3.71 23.61 5.57
N THR A 252 4.53 22.76 6.19
CA THR A 252 5.84 22.35 5.66
C THR A 252 5.68 21.58 4.34
N ARG A 253 4.75 20.61 4.32
CA ARG A 253 4.48 19.78 3.13
C ARG A 253 3.74 20.53 2.03
N LYS A 254 2.95 21.54 2.39
CA LYS A 254 2.26 22.42 1.44
C LYS A 254 3.23 23.12 0.49
N ALA A 255 4.36 23.60 1.01
CA ALA A 255 5.42 24.20 0.21
C ALA A 255 6.06 23.18 -0.74
N GLU A 256 6.35 21.97 -0.26
CA GLU A 256 6.94 20.89 -1.07
C GLU A 256 6.01 20.40 -2.18
N ALA A 257 4.69 20.40 -1.93
CA ALA A 257 3.68 19.96 -2.88
C ALA A 257 3.32 21.02 -3.92
N ASP A 258 3.89 22.23 -3.87
CA ASP A 258 3.47 23.40 -4.67
C ASP A 258 1.93 23.60 -4.63
N ALA A 259 1.37 23.41 -3.44
CA ALA A 259 -0.07 23.42 -3.21
C ALA A 259 -0.50 24.70 -2.50
N GLY A 260 -1.58 25.33 -2.96
CA GLY A 260 -2.13 26.51 -2.30
C GLY A 260 -2.83 26.16 -0.99
N VAL A 261 -3.34 24.94 -0.89
CA VAL A 261 -4.23 24.50 0.20
C VAL A 261 -4.16 22.98 0.45
N PHE A 262 -4.75 22.52 1.54
CA PHE A 262 -4.82 21.10 1.88
C PHE A 262 -6.11 20.71 2.58
N TRP A 263 -6.42 19.42 2.54
CA TRP A 263 -7.50 18.79 3.31
C TRP A 263 -6.92 17.87 4.36
N PHE A 264 -7.60 17.76 5.50
CA PHE A 264 -7.30 16.76 6.52
C PHE A 264 -8.43 15.73 6.58
N LEU A 265 -8.10 14.44 6.42
CA LEU A 265 -9.06 13.35 6.44
C LEU A 265 -8.79 12.42 7.61
N ILE A 266 -9.80 12.17 8.44
CA ILE A 266 -9.77 11.05 9.38
C ILE A 266 -10.50 9.88 8.72
N VAL A 267 -9.78 8.81 8.43
CA VAL A 267 -10.35 7.61 7.82
C VAL A 267 -10.63 6.58 8.89
N ALA A 268 -11.91 6.33 9.14
CA ALA A 268 -12.37 5.35 10.12
C ALA A 268 -12.55 3.97 9.49
N ARG A 269 -12.38 2.91 10.29
CA ARG A 269 -12.56 1.52 9.84
C ARG A 269 -13.91 1.29 9.16
N ASP A 270 -14.97 1.75 9.80
CA ASP A 270 -16.35 1.57 9.38
C ASP A 270 -17.18 2.82 9.66
N LYS A 271 -18.45 2.81 9.24
CA LYS A 271 -19.36 3.94 9.39
C LYS A 271 -19.65 4.24 10.86
N ALA A 272 -19.79 3.23 11.71
CA ALA A 272 -20.10 3.44 13.12
C ALA A 272 -18.94 4.14 13.86
N VAL A 273 -17.69 3.77 13.54
CA VAL A 273 -16.50 4.48 14.04
C VAL A 273 -16.44 5.90 13.46
N ALA A 274 -16.73 6.07 12.16
CA ALA A 274 -16.76 7.39 11.52
C ALA A 274 -17.75 8.35 12.21
N ASP A 275 -18.97 7.88 12.53
CA ASP A 275 -20.01 8.70 13.16
C ASP A 275 -19.59 9.13 14.59
N LYS A 276 -18.96 8.24 15.35
CA LYS A 276 -18.40 8.56 16.68
C LYS A 276 -17.25 9.57 16.60
N VAL A 277 -16.32 9.36 15.67
CA VAL A 277 -15.20 10.29 15.43
C VAL A 277 -15.73 11.65 15.02
N TYR A 278 -16.71 11.71 14.11
CA TYR A 278 -17.34 12.94 13.66
C TYR A 278 -17.99 13.71 14.81
N SER A 279 -18.69 13.02 15.71
CA SER A 279 -19.28 13.63 16.91
C SER A 279 -18.22 14.29 17.82
N GLY A 280 -17.04 13.69 17.96
CA GLY A 280 -15.94 14.29 18.72
C GLY A 280 -15.31 15.48 17.99
N VAL A 281 -15.06 15.34 16.68
CA VAL A 281 -14.44 16.36 15.84
C VAL A 281 -15.33 17.60 15.69
N SER A 282 -16.65 17.44 15.63
CA SER A 282 -17.58 18.57 15.46
C SER A 282 -17.58 19.54 16.65
N GLN A 283 -17.05 19.11 17.79
CA GLN A 283 -16.90 19.93 19.00
C GLN A 283 -15.58 20.72 19.01
N TRP A 284 -14.67 20.47 18.07
CA TRP A 284 -13.38 21.15 18.01
C TRP A 284 -13.53 22.58 17.48
N THR A 285 -13.31 23.55 18.36
CA THR A 285 -13.47 24.98 18.04
C THR A 285 -12.32 25.55 17.22
N TRP A 286 -11.13 24.94 17.27
CA TRP A 286 -9.91 25.44 16.63
C TRP A 286 -9.79 25.12 15.14
N VAL A 287 -10.64 24.26 14.59
CA VAL A 287 -10.52 23.81 13.18
C VAL A 287 -10.68 24.99 12.20
N GLY A 288 -11.61 25.90 12.48
CA GLY A 288 -11.82 27.10 11.65
C GLY A 288 -10.62 28.06 11.66
N GLU A 289 -9.87 28.12 12.77
CA GLU A 289 -8.69 28.96 12.92
C GLU A 289 -7.53 28.49 12.03
N CYS A 290 -7.53 27.21 11.64
CA CYS A 290 -6.51 26.61 10.79
C CYS A 290 -6.66 26.96 9.30
N HIS A 291 -7.75 27.62 8.89
CA HIS A 291 -7.91 28.09 7.51
C HIS A 291 -6.79 29.04 7.06
N ARG A 292 -6.25 29.85 7.99
CA ARG A 292 -5.09 30.73 7.72
C ARG A 292 -3.82 29.98 7.33
N LEU A 293 -3.72 28.69 7.71
CA LEU A 293 -2.61 27.81 7.36
C LEU A 293 -2.80 27.15 5.98
N GLY A 294 -3.99 27.34 5.37
CA GLY A 294 -4.36 26.72 4.10
C GLY A 294 -5.17 25.44 4.24
N LEU A 295 -5.65 25.09 5.46
CA LEU A 295 -6.62 24.02 5.63
C LEU A 295 -7.94 24.44 4.95
N ARG A 296 -8.43 23.64 4.00
CA ARG A 296 -9.76 23.83 3.38
C ARG A 296 -10.88 23.19 4.20
N GLY A 297 -10.55 22.13 4.91
CA GLY A 297 -11.46 21.48 5.81
C GLY A 297 -10.90 20.20 6.38
N LEU A 298 -11.47 19.83 7.53
CA LEU A 298 -11.29 18.54 8.16
C LEU A 298 -12.54 17.69 7.90
N ARG A 299 -12.36 16.44 7.49
CA ARG A 299 -13.46 15.50 7.26
C ARG A 299 -13.20 14.15 7.89
N VAL A 300 -14.29 13.46 8.18
CA VAL A 300 -14.30 12.09 8.69
C VAL A 300 -15.03 11.22 7.68
N ILE A 301 -14.43 10.10 7.30
CA ILE A 301 -15.00 9.19 6.31
C ILE A 301 -14.69 7.75 6.68
N SER A 302 -15.59 6.81 6.42
CA SER A 302 -15.27 5.38 6.56
C SER A 302 -14.47 4.88 5.36
N LEU A 303 -13.60 3.89 5.58
CA LEU A 303 -12.86 3.25 4.48
C LEU A 303 -13.81 2.68 3.41
N SER A 304 -14.93 2.07 3.82
CA SER A 304 -15.94 1.57 2.89
C SER A 304 -16.54 2.66 2.01
N THR A 305 -16.79 3.85 2.56
CA THR A 305 -17.30 5.00 1.80
C THR A 305 -16.24 5.48 0.83
N LEU A 306 -15.00 5.68 1.31
CA LEU A 306 -13.85 6.09 0.50
C LEU A 306 -13.63 5.15 -0.70
N LEU A 307 -13.65 3.84 -0.47
CA LEU A 307 -13.53 2.83 -1.52
C LEU A 307 -14.75 2.79 -2.45
N GLY A 308 -15.95 3.07 -1.94
CA GLY A 308 -17.15 3.22 -2.75
C GLY A 308 -17.02 4.33 -3.78
N LEU A 309 -16.46 5.48 -3.37
CA LEU A 309 -16.22 6.64 -4.24
C LEU A 309 -15.20 6.35 -5.34
N VAL A 310 -14.20 5.52 -5.03
CA VAL A 310 -13.24 5.04 -6.03
C VAL A 310 -13.92 4.17 -7.08
N LYS A 311 -14.86 3.32 -6.68
CA LYS A 311 -15.55 2.37 -7.57
C LYS A 311 -16.54 3.05 -8.51
N THR A 312 -17.24 4.07 -8.06
CA THR A 312 -18.32 4.67 -8.86
C THR A 312 -17.79 5.50 -10.02
N ARG A 313 -16.65 6.19 -9.91
CA ARG A 313 -16.02 7.05 -10.95
C ARG A 313 -17.02 7.88 -11.81
N GLN A 314 -18.24 8.13 -11.35
CA GLN A 314 -19.33 8.78 -12.07
C GLN A 314 -20.04 9.79 -11.17
N SER A 315 -20.47 10.86 -11.82
CA SER A 315 -21.19 12.04 -11.35
C SER A 315 -22.21 11.75 -10.24
N VAL A 316 -21.92 12.20 -9.02
CA VAL A 316 -22.92 12.39 -7.98
C VAL A 316 -23.30 13.87 -8.01
N VAL A 317 -24.39 14.19 -8.71
CA VAL A 317 -24.90 15.57 -8.85
C VAL A 317 -25.69 16.02 -7.61
N ASP A 318 -25.79 15.21 -6.55
CA ASP A 318 -26.74 15.53 -5.46
C ASP A 318 -26.27 15.19 -4.03
N THR A 319 -24.98 15.31 -3.74
CA THR A 319 -24.50 15.40 -2.34
C THR A 319 -23.31 16.35 -2.25
N ASP A 320 -23.29 17.20 -1.22
CA ASP A 320 -22.26 18.21 -0.96
C ASP A 320 -20.81 17.71 -1.12
N ASP A 321 -20.28 17.93 -2.32
CA ASP A 321 -18.98 18.54 -2.69
C ASP A 321 -17.65 18.06 -2.10
N PHE A 322 -17.59 16.95 -1.37
CA PHE A 322 -16.32 16.59 -0.71
C PHE A 322 -15.31 15.83 -1.57
N LEU A 323 -15.71 14.88 -2.43
CA LEU A 323 -14.75 14.14 -3.27
C LEU A 323 -14.75 14.55 -4.75
N LEU A 324 -15.79 15.26 -5.19
CA LEU A 324 -15.77 15.94 -6.49
C LEU A 324 -14.90 17.22 -6.47
N SER A 325 -14.67 17.82 -5.30
CA SER A 325 -13.61 18.83 -5.14
C SER A 325 -12.20 18.23 -5.07
N LEU A 326 -12.08 16.90 -4.91
CA LEU A 326 -10.82 16.16 -4.95
C LEU A 326 -10.45 15.62 -6.34
N LEU A 327 -11.15 16.03 -7.41
CA LEU A 327 -10.79 15.71 -8.79
C LEU A 327 -11.09 16.91 -9.71
N PRO A 328 -10.25 17.20 -10.72
CA PRO A 328 -10.58 18.22 -11.72
C PRO A 328 -11.90 17.86 -12.43
N ARG A 329 -12.84 18.83 -12.50
CA ARG A 329 -14.20 18.67 -13.07
C ARG A 329 -14.26 18.09 -14.50
N GLU A 330 -13.14 18.06 -15.22
CA GLU A 330 -13.06 17.59 -16.60
C GLU A 330 -12.97 16.06 -16.77
N PHE A 331 -12.76 15.29 -15.69
CA PHE A 331 -12.90 13.82 -15.72
C PHE A 331 -14.35 13.33 -15.55
N ALA A 332 -15.31 14.25 -15.40
CA ALA A 332 -16.74 13.94 -15.23
C ALA A 332 -17.58 14.06 -16.52
N LYS A 333 -16.97 14.42 -17.67
CA LYS A 333 -17.66 14.30 -18.96
C LYS A 333 -17.48 12.88 -19.50
N PRO A 334 -18.57 12.15 -19.81
CA PRO A 334 -18.44 10.95 -20.61
C PRO A 334 -17.87 11.33 -21.96
N TYR A 335 -17.03 10.44 -22.49
CA TYR A 335 -16.91 10.23 -23.92
C TYR A 335 -18.32 10.21 -24.52
N LEU A 336 -18.75 11.34 -25.06
CA LEU A 336 -19.77 11.44 -26.09
C LEU A 336 -19.01 11.52 -27.42
N GLY A 337 -18.57 10.34 -27.85
CA GLY A 337 -18.77 9.87 -29.20
C GLY A 337 -19.76 8.72 -29.11
#